data_AF-A0A379VZP2-F1
#
_entry.id   AF-A0A379VZP2-F1
#
_cell.length_a   1.000
_cell.length_b   1.000
_cell.length_c   1.000
_cell.angle_alpha   90.00
_cell.angle_beta   90.00
_cell.angle_gamma   90.00
#
_symmetry.space_group_name_H-M   'P 1'
#
loop_
_entity.id
_entity.type
_entity.pdbx_description
1 polymer ?
#
loop_
_entity_poly.entity_id
_entity_poly.type
_entity_poly.pdbx_seq_one_letter_code
_entity_poly.pdbx_strand_id
1 'polypeptide(L)'
;MVERTGISLPVVDLGWPPLAAITWGSPIAPFVIPLTMLINVAMLALNKTRTVDVDMWNYWHFALAGTLVYYSTGSFVLGLSAAAIAAIVVLKLADWSAPLVAKYFGLEGISLPTLSSVVFFPIGLRSIKLSTRSQALTVFILIRKTFRKKWESSASL
;
A
#
# COMPACT_ATOMS: atom_id res chain seq x y z
N MET A 1 28.93 -0.05 -11.22
CA MET A 1 28.17 1.22 -11.36
C MET A 1 28.97 2.37 -10.78
N VAL A 2 29.32 2.34 -9.48
CA VAL A 2 30.19 3.32 -8.81
C VAL A 2 31.47 3.62 -9.60
N GLU A 3 32.23 2.58 -9.96
CA GLU A 3 33.47 2.72 -10.74
C GLU A 3 33.26 3.27 -12.16
N ARG A 4 32.05 3.15 -12.73
CA ARG A 4 31.73 3.61 -14.09
C ARG A 4 31.10 5.00 -14.12
N THR A 5 30.48 5.45 -13.02
CA THR A 5 29.74 6.71 -12.95
C THR A 5 30.46 7.78 -12.13
N GLY A 6 31.52 7.42 -11.38
CA GLY A 6 32.26 8.36 -10.53
C GLY A 6 31.45 8.92 -9.35
N ILE A 7 30.26 8.36 -9.10
CA ILE A 7 29.38 8.80 -8.01
C ILE A 7 29.87 8.15 -6.71
N SER A 8 30.26 8.98 -5.74
CA SER A 8 30.54 8.53 -4.37
C SER A 8 29.22 8.12 -3.71
N LEU A 9 29.04 6.81 -3.51
CA LEU A 9 27.93 6.21 -2.77
C LEU A 9 28.47 5.67 -1.45
N PRO A 10 28.60 6.52 -0.40
CA PRO A 10 29.22 6.14 0.87
C PRO A 10 28.35 5.18 1.71
N VAL A 11 27.09 5.00 1.34
CA VAL A 11 26.14 4.14 2.05
C VAL A 11 25.67 3.05 1.09
N VAL A 12 25.83 1.79 1.51
CA VAL A 12 25.28 0.63 0.81
C VAL A 12 23.84 0.45 1.26
N ASP A 13 22.91 0.41 0.30
CA ASP A 13 21.53 -0.01 0.59
C ASP A 13 21.54 -1.52 0.85
N LEU A 14 21.41 -1.88 2.12
CA LEU A 14 21.40 -3.25 2.59
C LEU A 14 20.00 -3.90 2.48
N GLY A 15 19.01 -3.14 2.00
CA GLY A 15 17.65 -3.57 1.82
C GLY A 15 16.88 -3.76 3.13
N TRP A 16 15.84 -4.58 3.06
CA TRP A 16 14.91 -4.82 4.16
C TRP A 16 15.43 -5.71 5.32
N PRO A 17 16.36 -6.69 5.14
CA PRO A 17 16.73 -7.59 6.23
C PRO A 17 17.37 -6.90 7.45
N PRO A 18 18.29 -5.94 7.32
CA PRO A 18 18.83 -5.22 8.47
C PRO A 18 17.78 -4.36 9.18
N LEU A 19 16.85 -3.76 8.43
CA LEU A 19 15.76 -2.97 9.04
C LEU A 19 14.85 -3.85 9.91
N ALA A 20 14.54 -5.06 9.43
CA ALA A 20 13.80 -6.04 10.22
C ALA A 20 14.59 -6.46 11.47
N ALA A 21 15.89 -6.73 11.34
CA ALA A 21 16.74 -7.09 12.47
C ALA A 21 16.80 -5.99 13.54
N ILE A 22 16.98 -4.73 13.13
CA ILE A 22 16.97 -3.57 14.04
C ILE A 22 15.62 -3.45 14.75
N THR A 23 14.53 -3.64 14.01
CA THR A 23 13.17 -3.55 14.55
C THR A 23 12.91 -4.61 15.60
N TRP A 24 13.31 -5.87 15.33
CA TRP A 24 13.15 -6.98 16.27
C TRP A 24 14.01 -6.82 17.52
N GLY A 25 15.13 -6.10 17.44
CA GLY A 25 15.93 -5.70 18.59
C GLY A 25 15.33 -4.58 19.44
N SER A 26 14.23 -3.94 18.99
CA SER A 26 13.62 -2.83 19.72
C SER A 26 12.81 -3.29 20.95
N PRO A 27 12.71 -2.46 21.99
CA PRO A 27 11.88 -2.78 23.16
C PRO A 27 10.38 -2.80 22.87
N ILE A 28 9.93 -2.30 21.72
CA ILE A 28 8.51 -2.23 21.34
C ILE A 28 8.06 -3.46 20.55
N ALA A 29 8.95 -4.07 19.76
CA ALA A 29 8.63 -5.20 18.89
C ALA A 29 7.80 -6.31 19.56
N PRO A 30 8.16 -6.80 20.77
CA PRO A 30 7.41 -7.88 21.42
C PRO A 30 5.95 -7.52 21.74
N PHE A 31 5.65 -6.24 21.97
CA PHE A 31 4.32 -5.75 22.31
C PHE A 31 3.46 -5.47 21.07
N VAL A 32 4.10 -5.20 19.93
CA VAL A 32 3.40 -4.95 18.67
C VAL A 32 2.71 -6.21 18.16
N ILE A 33 3.29 -7.39 18.39
CA ILE A 33 2.68 -8.66 17.98
C ILE A 33 1.28 -8.85 18.60
N PRO A 34 1.13 -8.92 19.94
CA PRO A 34 -0.19 -9.10 20.55
C PRO A 34 -1.11 -7.90 20.25
N LEU A 35 -0.58 -6.67 20.21
CA LEU A 35 -1.36 -5.49 19.84
C LEU A 35 -1.98 -5.61 18.44
N THR A 36 -1.19 -6.01 17.45
CA THR A 36 -1.65 -6.16 16.06
C THR A 36 -2.68 -7.27 15.94
N MET A 37 -2.45 -8.41 16.60
CA MET A 37 -3.43 -9.50 16.63
C MET A 37 -4.76 -9.06 17.26
N LEU A 38 -4.71 -8.36 18.40
CA LEU A 38 -5.90 -7.83 19.07
C LEU A 38 -6.64 -6.83 18.18
N ILE A 39 -5.92 -5.95 17.48
CA ILE A 39 -6.50 -5.01 16.53
C ILE A 39 -7.19 -5.77 15.38
N ASN A 40 -6.54 -6.78 14.80
CA ASN A 40 -7.12 -7.53 13.69
C ASN A 40 -8.41 -8.25 14.12
N VAL A 41 -8.38 -8.94 15.27
CA VAL A 41 -9.57 -9.59 15.85
C VAL A 41 -10.67 -8.57 16.15
N ALA A 42 -10.33 -7.42 16.74
CA ALA A 42 -11.30 -6.37 17.03
C ALA A 42 -11.94 -5.80 15.74
N MET A 43 -11.14 -5.57 14.69
CA MET A 43 -11.65 -5.09 13.42
C MET A 43 -12.57 -6.09 12.74
N LEU A 44 -12.26 -7.40 12.83
CA LEU A 44 -13.12 -8.48 12.34
C LEU A 44 -14.43 -8.55 13.14
N ALA A 45 -14.36 -8.51 14.47
CA ALA A 45 -15.54 -8.54 15.34
C ALA A 45 -16.48 -7.33 15.11
N LEU A 46 -15.91 -6.17 14.80
CA LEU A 46 -16.64 -4.94 14.48
C LEU A 46 -17.07 -4.87 12.99
N ASN A 47 -16.87 -5.94 12.20
CA ASN A 47 -17.14 -5.99 10.75
C ASN A 47 -16.49 -4.83 9.96
N LYS A 48 -15.32 -4.34 10.40
CA LYS A 48 -14.57 -3.28 9.73
C LYS A 48 -13.64 -3.79 8.63
N THR A 49 -13.20 -5.03 8.73
CA THR A 49 -12.45 -5.76 7.71
C THR A 49 -12.98 -7.19 7.60
N ARG A 50 -12.73 -7.86 6.48
CA ARG A 50 -12.91 -9.31 6.29
C ARG A 50 -11.56 -10.05 6.20
N THR A 51 -10.46 -9.30 6.14
CA THR A 51 -9.08 -9.81 6.14
C THR A 51 -8.63 -10.27 7.53
N VAL A 52 -8.21 -11.53 7.62
CA VAL A 52 -7.47 -12.09 8.76
C VAL A 52 -5.99 -12.08 8.41
N ASP A 53 -5.19 -11.41 9.24
CA ASP A 53 -3.74 -11.34 9.04
C ASP A 53 -3.03 -12.35 9.96
N VAL A 54 -2.61 -13.48 9.38
CA VAL A 54 -1.99 -14.59 10.09
C VAL A 54 -0.45 -14.58 10.05
N ASP A 55 0.15 -13.68 9.26
CA ASP A 55 1.61 -13.62 9.08
C ASP A 55 2.25 -12.72 10.14
N MET A 56 2.60 -13.33 11.28
CA MET A 56 3.24 -12.62 12.39
C MET A 56 4.64 -12.10 12.06
N TRP A 57 5.36 -12.72 11.12
CA TRP A 57 6.69 -12.22 10.71
C TRP A 57 6.55 -10.81 10.15
N ASN A 58 5.49 -10.59 9.38
CA ASN A 58 5.23 -9.35 8.68
C ASN A 58 4.94 -8.15 9.59
N TYR A 59 4.59 -8.41 10.85
CA TYR A 59 4.33 -7.37 11.84
C TYR A 59 5.56 -6.52 12.15
N TRP A 60 6.76 -6.96 11.74
CA TRP A 60 7.96 -6.13 11.79
C TRP A 60 7.76 -4.78 11.09
N HIS A 61 6.93 -4.67 10.05
CA HIS A 61 6.65 -3.39 9.40
C HIS A 61 5.91 -2.41 10.33
N PHE A 62 4.94 -2.90 11.10
CA PHE A 62 4.21 -2.10 12.08
C PHE A 62 5.11 -1.77 13.27
N ALA A 63 5.94 -2.74 13.68
CA ALA A 63 6.90 -2.54 14.75
C ALA A 63 7.96 -1.52 14.35
N LEU A 64 8.39 -1.46 13.09
CA LEU A 64 9.34 -0.47 12.60
C LEU A 64 8.74 0.93 12.73
N ALA A 65 7.48 1.12 12.31
CA ALA A 65 6.78 2.39 12.46
C ALA A 65 6.72 2.85 13.93
N GLY A 66 6.36 1.95 14.84
CA GLY A 66 6.35 2.25 16.28
C GLY A 66 7.74 2.51 16.86
N THR A 67 8.73 1.75 16.42
CA THR A 67 10.14 1.88 16.82
C THR A 67 10.70 3.24 16.43
N LEU A 68 10.41 3.72 15.21
CA LEU A 68 10.81 5.05 14.76
C LEU A 68 10.20 6.17 15.62
N VAL A 69 8.92 6.06 15.96
CA VAL A 69 8.26 7.05 16.83
C VAL A 69 8.82 7.00 18.24
N TYR A 70 9.13 5.82 18.76
CA TYR A 70 9.73 5.67 20.08
C TYR A 70 11.13 6.26 20.17
N TYR A 71 12.02 5.93 19.23
CA TYR A 71 13.39 6.47 19.26
C TYR A 71 13.44 7.97 18.97
N SER A 72 12.45 8.53 18.28
CA SER A 72 12.36 9.98 18.05
C SER A 72 11.72 10.76 19.22
N THR A 73 10.78 10.17 19.95
CA THR A 73 10.02 10.86 21.01
C THR A 73 10.40 10.45 22.44
N GLY A 74 11.06 9.30 22.60
CA GLY A 74 11.31 8.66 23.90
C GLY A 74 10.06 8.04 24.55
N SER A 75 8.88 8.13 23.92
CA SER A 75 7.62 7.68 24.51
C SER A 75 7.19 6.31 24.00
N PHE A 76 7.14 5.34 24.91
CA PHE A 76 6.70 3.98 24.62
C PHE A 76 5.24 3.94 24.14
N VAL A 77 4.36 4.73 24.77
CA VAL A 77 2.93 4.80 24.43
C VAL A 77 2.73 5.38 23.03
N LEU A 78 3.47 6.44 22.67
CA LEU A 78 3.39 7.01 21.34
C LEU A 78 3.90 6.01 20.28
N GLY A 79 4.97 5.28 20.57
CA GLY A 79 5.48 4.21 19.71
C GLY A 79 4.45 3.12 19.45
N LEU A 80 3.81 2.58 20.50
CA LEU A 80 2.74 1.59 20.33
C LEU A 80 1.53 2.14 19.59
N SER A 81 1.13 3.39 19.85
CA SER A 81 0.01 4.01 19.15
C SER A 81 0.28 4.17 17.65
N ALA A 82 1.51 4.49 17.28
CA ALA A 82 1.92 4.59 15.88
C ALA A 82 1.87 3.22 15.18
N ALA A 83 2.36 2.17 15.85
CA ALA A 83 2.24 0.80 15.33
C ALA A 83 0.78 0.37 15.16
N ALA A 84 -0.09 0.69 16.14
CA ALA A 84 -1.52 0.40 16.06
C ALA A 84 -2.19 1.10 14.87
N ILE A 85 -1.91 2.40 14.68
CA ILE A 85 -2.46 3.17 13.56
C ILE A 85 -1.98 2.56 12.24
N ALA A 86 -0.70 2.21 12.12
CA ALA A 86 -0.15 1.58 10.93
C ALA A 86 -0.87 0.25 10.61
N ALA A 87 -1.06 -0.62 11.62
CA ALA A 87 -1.78 -1.87 11.48
C ALA A 87 -3.22 -1.66 10.98
N ILE A 88 -3.99 -0.74 11.61
CA ILE A 88 -5.37 -0.44 11.24
C ILE A 88 -5.46 0.03 9.78
N VAL A 89 -4.57 0.94 9.37
CA VAL A 89 -4.54 1.48 8.01
C VAL A 89 -4.23 0.39 7.00
N VAL A 90 -3.22 -0.44 7.26
CA VAL A 90 -2.82 -1.51 6.33
C VAL A 90 -3.90 -2.57 6.22
N LEU A 91 -4.47 -3.05 7.32
CA LEU A 91 -5.57 -4.03 7.29
C LEU A 91 -6.76 -3.53 6.47
N LYS A 92 -7.11 -2.25 6.62
CA LYS A 92 -8.21 -1.64 5.88
C LYS A 92 -7.92 -1.49 4.38
N LEU A 93 -6.70 -1.09 4.03
CA LEU A 93 -6.29 -1.00 2.64
C LEU A 93 -6.14 -2.39 2.00
N ALA A 94 -5.73 -3.40 2.75
CA ALA A 94 -5.67 -4.79 2.30
C ALA A 94 -7.07 -5.31 1.94
N ASP A 95 -8.05 -5.08 2.81
CA ASP A 95 -9.45 -5.43 2.56
C ASP A 95 -10.01 -4.74 1.30
N TRP A 96 -9.70 -3.46 1.12
CA TRP A 96 -10.12 -2.69 -0.07
C TRP A 96 -9.45 -3.11 -1.37
N SER A 97 -8.21 -3.61 -1.28
CA SER A 97 -7.45 -4.07 -2.44
C SER A 97 -7.81 -5.50 -2.85
N ALA A 98 -8.42 -6.30 -1.96
CA ALA A 98 -8.77 -7.69 -2.21
C ALA A 98 -9.57 -7.94 -3.51
N PRO A 99 -10.61 -7.14 -3.88
CA PRO A 99 -11.34 -7.36 -5.14
C PRO A 99 -10.48 -7.12 -6.39
N LEU A 100 -9.54 -6.17 -6.30
CA LEU A 100 -8.60 -5.89 -7.38
C LEU A 100 -7.57 -7.01 -7.50
N VAL A 101 -7.04 -7.50 -6.38
CA VAL A 101 -6.14 -8.66 -6.35
C VAL A 101 -6.82 -9.88 -6.97
N ALA A 102 -8.08 -10.15 -6.60
CA ALA A 102 -8.85 -11.24 -7.20
C ALA A 102 -9.03 -11.09 -8.72
N LYS A 103 -9.33 -9.88 -9.21
CA LYS A 103 -9.49 -9.61 -10.65
C LYS A 103 -8.20 -9.78 -11.45
N TYR A 104 -7.06 -9.32 -10.92
CA TYR A 104 -5.79 -9.31 -11.65
C TYR A 104 -5.04 -10.64 -11.54
N PHE A 105 -5.10 -11.29 -10.37
CA PHE A 105 -4.34 -12.52 -10.10
C PHE A 105 -5.20 -13.78 -10.08
N GLY A 106 -6.54 -13.67 -10.16
CA GLY A 106 -7.45 -14.82 -10.10
C GLY A 106 -7.58 -15.45 -8.71
N LEU A 107 -7.12 -14.76 -7.67
CA LEU A 107 -7.08 -15.26 -6.29
C LEU A 107 -8.30 -14.76 -5.51
N GLU A 108 -9.45 -15.42 -5.69
CA GLU A 108 -10.67 -15.08 -4.95
C GLU A 108 -10.53 -15.36 -3.45
N GLY A 109 -11.03 -14.43 -2.62
CA GLY A 109 -10.99 -14.56 -1.16
C GLY A 109 -9.63 -14.28 -0.52
N ILE A 110 -8.58 -14.01 -1.30
CA ILE A 110 -7.25 -13.69 -0.78
C ILE A 110 -7.06 -12.17 -0.71
N SER A 111 -6.51 -11.71 0.39
CA SER A 111 -6.05 -10.33 0.57
C SER A 111 -4.59 -10.34 1.00
N LEU A 112 -3.87 -9.24 0.73
CA LEU A 112 -2.44 -9.14 0.99
C LEU A 112 -2.20 -8.09 2.09
N PRO A 113 -2.30 -8.44 3.38
CA PRO A 113 -2.19 -7.50 4.50
C PRO A 113 -0.76 -7.02 4.81
N THR A 114 0.15 -7.11 3.85
CA THR A 114 1.53 -6.67 4.01
C THR A 114 1.69 -5.18 3.72
N LEU A 115 2.36 -4.45 4.63
CA LEU A 115 2.59 -3.01 4.46
C LEU A 115 3.30 -2.71 3.13
N SER A 116 4.32 -3.49 2.76
CA SER A 116 5.06 -3.28 1.52
C SER A 116 4.26 -3.56 0.24
N SER A 117 3.24 -4.44 0.28
CA SER A 117 2.35 -4.66 -0.87
C SER A 117 1.25 -3.60 -0.96
N VAL A 118 0.76 -3.14 0.18
CA VAL A 118 -0.43 -2.28 0.27
C VAL A 118 -0.10 -0.79 0.21
N VAL A 119 1.11 -0.38 0.57
CA VAL A 119 1.51 1.04 0.57
C VAL A 119 1.33 1.73 -0.78
N PHE A 120 1.48 0.98 -1.88
CA PHE A 120 1.32 1.51 -3.23
C PHE A 120 -0.13 1.54 -3.72
N PHE A 121 -1.06 0.91 -3.00
CA PHE A 121 -2.46 0.80 -3.41
C PHE A 121 -3.15 2.17 -3.63
N PRO A 122 -3.03 3.17 -2.72
CA PRO A 122 -3.64 4.49 -2.93
C PRO A 122 -3.09 5.21 -4.17
N ILE A 123 -1.79 5.04 -4.45
CA ILE A 123 -1.13 5.63 -5.63
C ILE A 123 -1.64 4.91 -6.89
N GLY A 124 -1.73 3.58 -6.86
CA GLY A 124 -2.27 2.76 -7.95
C GLY A 124 -3.71 3.13 -8.31
N LEU A 125 -4.58 3.32 -7.31
CA LEU A 125 -5.96 3.76 -7.53
C LEU A 125 -6.02 5.11 -8.25
N ARG A 126 -5.15 6.05 -7.89
CA ARG A 126 -5.09 7.36 -8.54
C ARG A 126 -4.64 7.24 -10.01
N SER A 127 -3.65 6.40 -10.29
CA SER A 127 -3.20 6.11 -11.65
C SER A 127 -4.29 5.48 -12.52
N ILE A 128 -5.01 4.50 -12.00
CA ILE A 128 -6.14 3.86 -12.72
C ILE A 128 -7.21 4.90 -13.04
N LYS A 129 -7.59 5.72 -12.07
CA LYS A 129 -8.60 6.77 -12.26
C LYS A 129 -8.18 7.83 -13.30
N LEU A 130 -6.89 8.16 -13.37
CA LEU A 130 -6.34 9.09 -14.36
C LEU A 130 -6.33 8.45 -15.76
N SER A 131 -5.96 7.18 -15.86
CA SER A 131 -5.94 6.42 -17.11
C SER A 131 -7.34 6.27 -17.70
N THR A 132 -8.35 5.91 -16.89
CA THR A 132 -9.75 5.82 -17.34
C THR A 132 -10.30 7.17 -17.80
N ARG A 133 -9.93 8.28 -17.14
CA ARG A 133 -10.28 9.64 -17.59
C ARG A 133 -9.65 9.98 -18.94
N SER A 134 -8.38 9.63 -19.13
CA SER A 134 -7.67 9.85 -20.39
C SER A 134 -8.31 9.06 -21.54
N GLN A 135 -8.57 7.76 -21.35
CA GLN A 135 -9.22 6.92 -22.36
C GLN A 135 -10.66 7.38 -22.69
N ALA A 136 -11.43 7.80 -21.70
CA ALA A 136 -12.77 8.36 -21.94
C ALA A 136 -12.72 9.66 -22.77
N LEU A 137 -11.75 10.54 -22.49
CA LEU A 137 -11.48 11.73 -23.31
C LEU A 137 -11.03 11.36 -24.72
N THR A 138 -10.16 10.37 -24.89
CA THR A 138 -9.70 9.90 -26.20
C THR A 138 -10.87 9.37 -27.03
N VAL A 139 -11.73 8.53 -26.45
CA VAL A 139 -12.93 8.00 -27.13
C VAL A 139 -13.90 9.13 -27.49
N PHE A 140 -14.14 10.08 -26.60
CA PHE A 140 -15.00 11.23 -26.87
C PHE A 140 -14.47 12.12 -28.00
N ILE A 141 -13.16 12.39 -28.03
CA ILE A 141 -12.50 13.14 -29.11
C ILE A 141 -12.59 12.37 -30.43
N LEU A 142 -12.40 11.05 -30.42
CA LEU A 142 -12.52 10.23 -31.62
C LEU A 142 -13.93 10.26 -32.18
N ILE A 143 -14.96 10.06 -31.33
CA ILE A 143 -16.38 10.14 -31.71
C ILE A 143 -16.70 11.51 -32.31
N ARG A 144 -16.26 12.61 -31.67
CA ARG A 144 -16.47 13.97 -32.18
C ARG A 144 -15.82 14.17 -33.56
N LYS A 145 -14.60 13.66 -33.78
CA LYS A 145 -13.92 13.72 -35.09
C LYS A 145 -14.68 12.93 -36.15
N THR A 146 -15.18 11.74 -35.83
CA THR A 146 -15.95 10.89 -36.75
C THR A 146 -17.28 11.55 -37.13
N PHE A 147 -18.01 12.12 -36.15
CA PHE A 147 -19.26 12.85 -36.42
C PHE A 147 -19.03 14.11 -37.26
N ARG A 148 -17.97 14.88 -36.97
CA ARG A 148 -17.63 16.09 -37.75
C ARG A 148 -17.31 15.76 -39.21
N LYS A 149 -16.53 14.71 -39.45
CA LYS A 149 -16.17 14.26 -40.80
C LYS A 149 -17.39 13.81 -41.61
N LYS A 150 -18.35 13.14 -40.94
CA LYS A 150 -19.62 12.72 -41.54
C LYS A 150 -20.55 13.90 -41.84
N TRP A 151 -20.55 14.94 -40.99
CA TRP A 151 -21.30 16.17 -41.22
C TRP A 151 -20.73 16.99 -42.38
N GLU A 152 -19.41 17.16 -42.43
CA GLU A 152 -18.71 17.86 -43.51
C GLU A 152 -18.94 17.20 -44.88
N SER A 153 -19.03 15.86 -44.95
CA SER A 153 -19.35 15.15 -46.21
C SER A 153 -20.83 15.19 -46.60
N SER A 154 -21.72 15.55 -45.67
CA SER A 154 -23.17 15.64 -45.90
C SER A 154 -23.60 17.05 -46.30
N ALA A 155 -22.79 18.07 -45.98
CA ALA A 155 -23.02 19.47 -46.30
C ALA A 155 -22.47 19.90 -47.69
N SER A 156 -21.81 18.98 -48.41
CA SER A 156 -21.23 19.19 -49.74
C SER A 156 -22.05 18.54 -50.88
N LEU A 157 -23.31 18.18 -50.62
CA LEU A 157 -24.34 17.79 -51.59
C LEU A 157 -25.40 18.87 -51.62
#